data_AF-A0A6A5AB16-F1
#
_entry.id   AF-A0A6A5AB16-F1
#
_cell.length_a   1.000
_cell.length_b   1.000
_cell.length_c   1.000
_cell.angle_alpha   90.00
_cell.angle_beta   90.00
_cell.angle_gamma   90.00
#
_symmetry.space_group_name_H-M   'P 1'
#
loop_
_entity.id
_entity.type
_entity.pdbx_description
1 polymer ?
#
loop_
_entity_poly.entity_id
_entity_poly.type
_entity_poly.pdbx_seq_one_letter_code
_entity_poly.pdbx_strand_id
1 'polypeptide(L)'
;MVKKHGPSVPVHAAAPKKDEDEDDNPFSQYYGMLLHQQNMLQDHVRTSTYERAMMQNASDFHGKVVLDVGTGSGILAYFAIKAGAKRVYAVELSAMAECARKLMNHNGMANKVVVIKGKMEDVELPEKVDIVISEPMGFFLVHERMLETYVLGRSKWMKPGGLMFPSTGTMFVCPFTDDSIYQEQMAKVAFWRQQDFYGLDLNCLVDEAMENHFSQPIVGYFPPSILMSATPIQHVLDFRSMTVDEFHTFDIPFRFECNQTAIMHGLACWFTVDFIGTAATVVLSTGPWDTGTHWYQCRMLLKQPIAVNRSQTVFGNLHFTANNKFSYDINMEGTSDKMIIMTGWIGLFDGECVVILDGTSISSANTIRLQDQMYHYMHNAA
;
A
#
# COMPACT_ATOMS: atom_id res chain seq x y z
N MET A 1 -34.29 66.61 31.58
CA MET A 1 -34.35 65.33 30.85
C MET A 1 -32.93 64.76 30.77
N VAL A 2 -32.61 63.86 31.69
CA VAL A 2 -31.28 63.23 31.82
C VAL A 2 -31.30 61.91 31.04
N LYS A 3 -30.52 61.78 29.97
CA LYS A 3 -30.31 60.50 29.26
C LYS A 3 -29.05 59.84 29.81
N LYS A 4 -29.25 58.71 30.49
CA LYS A 4 -28.19 57.84 31.05
C LYS A 4 -27.42 57.15 29.92
N HIS A 5 -26.10 57.10 30.09
CA HIS A 5 -25.16 56.28 29.33
C HIS A 5 -25.34 54.80 29.74
N GLY A 6 -25.56 53.92 28.77
CA GLY A 6 -25.44 52.47 28.94
C GLY A 6 -24.08 51.99 28.41
N PRO A 7 -23.46 50.97 29.03
CA PRO A 7 -22.14 50.50 28.63
C PRO A 7 -22.19 49.73 27.31
N SER A 8 -21.16 49.92 26.49
CA SER A 8 -20.89 49.19 25.25
C SER A 8 -20.77 47.69 25.51
N VAL A 9 -21.57 46.90 24.79
CA VAL A 9 -21.45 45.44 24.73
C VAL A 9 -20.10 45.08 24.10
N PRO A 10 -19.31 44.13 24.65
CA PRO A 10 -18.08 43.70 24.00
C PRO A 10 -18.44 42.97 22.71
N VAL A 11 -17.77 43.34 21.62
CA VAL A 11 -17.75 42.54 20.40
C VAL A 11 -17.17 41.18 20.78
N HIS A 12 -17.99 40.14 20.78
CA HIS A 12 -17.52 38.77 20.92
C HIS A 12 -16.50 38.54 19.79
N ALA A 13 -15.23 38.37 20.17
CA ALA A 13 -14.25 37.78 19.29
C ALA A 13 -14.82 36.43 18.88
N ALA A 14 -15.06 36.24 17.58
CA ALA A 14 -15.43 34.96 17.03
C ALA A 14 -14.39 33.94 17.52
N ALA A 15 -14.86 32.84 18.10
CA ALA A 15 -14.01 31.69 18.36
C ALA A 15 -13.26 31.35 17.07
N PRO A 16 -11.98 30.93 17.15
CA PRO A 16 -11.28 30.47 15.95
C PRO A 16 -12.15 29.40 15.31
N LYS A 17 -12.47 29.59 14.02
CA LYS A 17 -13.08 28.53 13.22
C LYS A 17 -12.20 27.31 13.42
N LYS A 18 -12.78 26.20 13.91
CA LYS A 18 -12.15 24.89 13.74
C LYS A 18 -11.91 24.77 12.24
N ASP A 19 -10.68 24.47 11.86
CA ASP A 19 -10.38 24.08 10.49
C ASP A 19 -11.18 22.80 10.21
N GLU A 20 -12.27 22.93 9.44
CA GLU A 20 -13.17 21.84 9.06
C GLU A 20 -12.52 20.87 8.06
N ASP A 21 -11.23 21.03 7.76
CA ASP A 21 -10.48 20.27 6.75
C ASP A 21 -9.43 19.30 7.32
N GLU A 22 -9.32 19.14 8.65
CA GLU A 22 -8.43 18.16 9.30
C GLU A 22 -8.96 16.70 9.27
N ASP A 23 -10.21 16.45 8.81
CA ASP A 23 -11.01 15.33 9.37
C ASP A 23 -11.50 14.20 8.45
N ASP A 24 -11.08 14.08 7.18
CA ASP A 24 -11.60 12.98 6.31
C ASP A 24 -10.63 11.81 6.05
N ASN A 25 -9.32 11.96 6.26
CA ASN A 25 -8.39 10.85 6.08
C ASN A 25 -8.16 10.11 7.42
N PRO A 26 -8.68 8.89 7.62
CA PRO A 26 -8.54 8.16 8.88
C PRO A 26 -7.08 7.85 9.25
N PHE A 27 -6.19 7.80 8.26
CA PHE A 27 -4.76 7.54 8.48
C PHE A 27 -4.03 8.71 9.16
N SER A 28 -4.52 9.94 9.04
CA SER A 28 -3.89 11.10 9.69
C SER A 28 -3.96 11.01 11.21
N GLN A 29 -5.10 10.56 11.75
CA GLN A 29 -5.29 10.36 13.17
C GLN A 29 -4.49 9.15 13.66
N TYR A 30 -4.54 8.05 12.91
CA TYR A 30 -3.79 6.82 13.21
C TYR A 30 -2.28 7.08 13.28
N TYR A 31 -1.66 7.61 12.23
CA TYR A 31 -0.22 7.87 12.21
C TYR A 31 0.21 9.07 13.07
N GLY A 32 -0.75 9.88 13.54
CA GLY A 32 -0.54 10.92 14.54
C GLY A 32 -0.24 10.39 15.95
N MET A 33 -0.39 9.09 16.22
CA MET A 33 -0.11 8.48 17.52
C MET A 33 1.30 7.88 17.59
N LEU A 34 1.98 8.10 18.72
CA LEU A 34 3.31 7.51 18.97
C LEU A 34 3.33 5.98 18.92
N LEU A 35 2.23 5.32 19.29
CA LEU A 35 2.12 3.87 19.23
C LEU A 35 2.36 3.33 17.81
N HIS A 36 1.76 3.97 16.81
CA HIS A 36 1.88 3.53 15.42
C HIS A 36 3.25 3.89 14.84
N GLN A 37 3.79 5.06 15.18
CA GLN A 37 5.19 5.41 14.86
C GLN A 37 6.18 4.42 15.49
N GLN A 38 5.95 4.00 16.73
CA GLN A 38 6.79 3.03 17.41
C GLN A 38 6.78 1.68 16.69
N ASN A 39 5.62 1.15 16.30
CA ASN A 39 5.51 -0.11 15.56
C ASN A 39 6.34 -0.05 14.26
N MET A 40 6.25 1.06 13.54
CA MET A 40 7.02 1.31 12.31
C MET A 40 8.54 1.39 12.55
N LEU A 41 8.95 2.07 13.63
CA LEU A 41 10.36 2.20 14.02
C LEU A 41 10.97 0.89 14.55
N GLN A 42 10.15 0.01 15.15
CA GLN A 42 10.57 -1.29 15.65
C GLN A 42 10.75 -2.34 14.54
N ASP A 43 10.18 -2.10 13.36
CA ASP A 43 10.53 -2.86 12.16
C ASP A 43 11.96 -2.50 11.73
N HIS A 44 12.90 -3.32 12.21
CA HIS A 44 14.32 -3.13 11.94
C HIS A 44 14.66 -3.34 10.45
N VAL A 45 14.00 -4.29 9.76
CA VAL A 45 14.25 -4.54 8.33
C VAL A 45 13.92 -3.28 7.53
N ARG A 46 12.75 -2.68 7.82
CA ARG A 46 12.34 -1.40 7.26
C ARG A 46 13.36 -0.31 7.57
N THR A 47 13.54 0.03 8.85
CA THR A 47 14.26 1.25 9.23
C THR A 47 15.75 1.18 8.85
N SER A 48 16.40 0.03 9.06
CA SER A 48 17.81 -0.16 8.70
C SER A 48 18.05 -0.20 7.18
N THR A 49 17.07 -0.62 6.38
CA THR A 49 17.22 -0.61 4.91
C THR A 49 17.15 0.80 4.35
N TYR A 50 16.27 1.65 4.87
CA TYR A 50 16.27 3.08 4.57
C TYR A 50 17.59 3.74 4.96
N GLU A 51 18.05 3.50 6.18
CA GLU A 51 19.35 4.03 6.63
C GLU A 51 20.48 3.57 5.70
N ARG A 52 20.58 2.27 5.40
CA ARG A 52 21.60 1.73 4.48
C ARG A 52 21.51 2.36 3.10
N ALA A 53 20.31 2.47 2.53
CA ALA A 53 20.11 3.07 1.21
C ALA A 53 20.67 4.48 1.14
N MET A 54 20.42 5.29 2.18
CA MET A 54 20.89 6.67 2.25
C MET A 54 22.38 6.77 2.57
N MET A 55 22.91 5.91 3.46
CA MET A 55 24.33 5.92 3.82
C MET A 55 25.23 5.41 2.70
N GLN A 56 24.84 4.34 2.00
CA GLN A 56 25.59 3.81 0.86
C GLN A 56 25.60 4.77 -0.32
N ASN A 57 24.61 5.64 -0.41
CA ASN A 57 24.51 6.70 -1.41
C ASN A 57 24.73 8.09 -0.81
N ALA A 58 25.56 8.23 0.24
CA ALA A 58 25.74 9.51 0.92
C ALA A 58 26.21 10.66 -0.01
N SER A 59 26.90 10.34 -1.11
CA SER A 59 27.27 11.33 -2.14
C SER A 59 26.06 12.02 -2.78
N ASP A 60 24.92 11.33 -2.86
CA ASP A 60 23.69 11.89 -3.39
C ASP A 60 23.10 12.91 -2.43
N PHE A 61 23.26 12.71 -1.12
CA PHE A 61 22.71 13.58 -0.08
C PHE A 61 23.66 14.72 0.32
N HIS A 62 24.97 14.54 0.21
CA HIS A 62 25.96 15.48 0.72
C HIS A 62 25.78 16.90 0.15
N GLY A 63 25.56 17.87 1.04
CA GLY A 63 25.35 19.27 0.67
C GLY A 63 24.03 19.57 -0.04
N LYS A 64 23.13 18.59 -0.18
CA LYS A 64 21.85 18.72 -0.88
C LYS A 64 20.71 19.19 0.01
N VAL A 65 19.65 19.65 -0.64
CA VAL A 65 18.36 19.97 -0.02
C VAL A 65 17.39 18.82 -0.29
N VAL A 66 16.75 18.30 0.76
CA VAL A 66 15.89 17.11 0.70
C VAL A 66 14.47 17.47 1.12
N LEU A 67 13.48 16.86 0.48
CA LEU A 67 12.08 16.84 0.93
C LEU A 67 11.77 15.46 1.50
N ASP A 68 11.28 15.41 2.73
CA ASP A 68 10.73 14.21 3.38
C ASP A 68 9.20 14.33 3.44
N VAL A 69 8.51 13.52 2.63
CA VAL A 69 7.05 13.55 2.48
C VAL A 69 6.41 12.57 3.47
N GLY A 70 5.60 13.08 4.40
CA GLY A 70 5.03 12.27 5.48
C GLY A 70 6.11 11.86 6.48
N THR A 71 6.80 12.85 7.07
CA THR A 71 8.01 12.61 7.87
C THR A 71 7.76 11.78 9.13
N GLY A 72 6.50 11.70 9.61
CA GLY A 72 6.15 11.02 10.84
C GLY A 72 7.00 11.54 12.01
N SER A 73 7.71 10.64 12.67
CA SER A 73 8.66 10.97 13.75
C SER A 73 9.88 11.80 13.33
N GLY A 74 10.19 11.88 12.03
CA GLY A 74 11.39 12.56 11.51
C GLY A 74 12.61 11.67 11.31
N ILE A 75 12.45 10.34 11.35
CA ILE A 75 13.58 9.40 11.25
C ILE A 75 14.30 9.45 9.88
N LEU A 76 13.56 9.60 8.78
CA LEU A 76 14.15 9.68 7.44
C LEU A 76 14.84 11.02 7.24
N ALA A 77 14.24 12.12 7.70
CA ALA A 77 14.90 13.42 7.77
C ALA A 77 16.23 13.35 8.56
N TYR A 78 16.26 12.63 9.69
CA TYR A 78 17.50 12.40 10.42
C TYR A 78 18.54 11.64 9.57
N PHE A 79 18.16 10.56 8.89
CA PHE A 79 19.08 9.83 8.01
C PHE A 79 19.62 10.69 6.87
N ALA A 80 18.83 11.59 6.30
CA ALA A 80 19.32 12.54 5.30
C ALA A 80 20.39 13.47 5.88
N ILE A 81 20.18 14.01 7.08
CA ILE A 81 21.19 14.81 7.78
C ILE A 81 22.45 13.99 8.09
N LYS A 82 22.28 12.74 8.54
CA LYS A 82 23.37 11.81 8.79
C LYS A 82 24.19 11.52 7.52
N ALA A 83 23.54 11.48 6.36
CA ALA A 83 24.17 11.32 5.04
C ALA A 83 24.89 12.60 4.55
N GLY A 84 24.76 13.70 5.30
CA GLY A 84 25.40 14.98 4.98
C GLY A 84 24.52 15.98 4.24
N ALA A 85 23.19 15.79 4.22
CA ALA A 85 22.28 16.79 3.67
C ALA A 85 22.47 18.15 4.34
N LYS A 86 22.45 19.20 3.51
CA LYS A 86 22.54 20.59 3.96
C LYS A 86 21.28 20.97 4.73
N ARG A 87 20.11 20.55 4.24
CA ARG A 87 18.81 20.84 4.83
C ARG A 87 17.76 19.83 4.40
N VAL A 88 16.81 19.56 5.29
CA VAL A 88 15.61 18.76 5.01
C VAL A 88 14.38 19.58 5.31
N TYR A 89 13.42 19.61 4.37
CA TYR A 89 12.05 20.02 4.64
C TYR A 89 11.24 18.77 4.94
N ALA A 90 10.77 18.65 6.17
CA ALA A 90 10.07 17.48 6.68
C ALA A 90 8.58 17.81 6.80
N VAL A 91 7.77 17.35 5.85
CA VAL A 91 6.34 17.66 5.77
C VAL A 91 5.55 16.55 6.47
N GLU A 92 4.67 16.92 7.38
CA GLU A 92 3.82 15.98 8.12
C GLU A 92 2.43 16.56 8.32
N LEU A 93 1.40 15.79 7.99
CA LEU A 93 0.01 16.24 8.11
C LEU A 93 -0.47 16.22 9.57
N SER A 94 -0.16 15.14 10.28
CA SER A 94 -0.71 14.83 11.58
C SER A 94 -0.10 15.66 12.73
N ALA A 95 -0.62 15.45 13.94
CA ALA A 95 -0.04 15.98 15.17
C ALA A 95 1.40 15.48 15.44
N MET A 96 1.87 14.44 14.72
CA MET A 96 3.23 13.93 14.85
C MET A 96 4.29 14.98 14.47
N ALA A 97 3.93 15.98 13.66
CA ALA A 97 4.82 17.10 13.32
C ALA A 97 5.40 17.80 14.57
N GLU A 98 4.63 17.92 15.65
CA GLU A 98 5.11 18.50 16.91
C GLU A 98 6.14 17.61 17.60
N CYS A 99 5.94 16.30 17.56
CA CYS A 99 6.89 15.33 18.10
C CYS A 99 8.18 15.32 17.28
N ALA A 100 8.09 15.36 15.95
CA ALA A 100 9.24 15.49 15.06
C ALA A 100 10.05 16.76 15.35
N ARG A 101 9.38 17.93 15.49
CA ARG A 101 10.07 19.18 15.90
C ARG A 101 10.79 19.03 17.23
N LYS A 102 10.12 18.47 18.24
CA LYS A 102 10.71 18.23 19.55
C LYS A 102 11.95 17.33 19.44
N LEU A 103 11.87 16.26 18.66
CA LEU A 103 12.96 15.31 18.46
C LEU A 103 14.15 15.95 17.72
N MET A 104 13.90 16.69 16.65
CA MET A 104 14.95 17.39 15.89
C MET A 104 15.64 18.47 16.73
N ASN A 105 14.86 19.24 17.51
CA ASN A 105 15.40 20.26 18.41
C ASN A 105 16.25 19.64 19.52
N HIS A 106 15.76 18.58 20.16
CA HIS A 106 16.47 17.88 21.23
C HIS A 106 17.84 17.34 20.76
N ASN A 107 17.92 16.90 19.51
CA ASN A 107 19.14 16.36 18.91
C ASN A 107 19.99 17.43 18.17
N GLY A 108 19.75 18.72 18.38
CA GLY A 108 20.58 19.79 17.83
C GLY A 108 20.45 20.00 16.32
N MET A 109 19.36 19.52 15.70
CA MET A 109 19.13 19.57 14.25
C MET A 109 18.14 20.65 13.80
N ALA A 110 17.66 21.48 14.72
CA ALA A 110 16.70 22.56 14.46
C ALA A 110 17.05 23.44 13.25
N ASN A 111 18.35 23.70 13.05
CA ASN A 111 18.84 24.57 11.97
C ASN A 111 18.93 23.86 10.60
N LYS A 112 18.81 22.53 10.57
CA LYS A 112 18.97 21.71 9.36
C LYS A 112 17.68 20.99 8.96
N VAL A 113 16.81 20.64 9.91
CA VAL A 113 15.53 19.99 9.63
C VAL A 113 14.40 20.96 9.94
N VAL A 114 13.70 21.41 8.89
CA VAL A 114 12.55 22.31 8.99
C VAL A 114 11.29 21.46 8.88
N VAL A 115 10.62 21.24 10.01
CA VAL A 115 9.37 20.46 10.05
C VAL A 115 8.18 21.37 9.78
N ILE A 116 7.40 21.05 8.75
CA ILE A 116 6.24 21.81 8.28
C ILE A 116 5.00 20.96 8.53
N LYS A 117 4.07 21.43 9.37
CA LYS A 117 2.78 20.76 9.55
C LYS A 117 1.84 21.18 8.41
N GLY A 118 1.33 20.22 7.64
CA GLY A 118 0.37 20.49 6.57
C GLY A 118 0.27 19.38 5.53
N LYS A 119 -0.73 19.48 4.65
CA LYS A 119 -0.93 18.60 3.49
C LYS A 119 0.12 18.88 2.43
N MET A 120 0.68 17.85 1.79
CA MET A 120 1.70 18.03 0.75
C MET A 120 1.15 18.83 -0.45
N GLU A 121 -0.17 18.76 -0.63
CA GLU A 121 -0.98 19.50 -1.58
C GLU A 121 -0.93 21.01 -1.34
N ASP A 122 -0.82 21.46 -0.09
CA ASP A 122 -1.03 22.86 0.29
C ASP A 122 0.24 23.57 0.79
N VAL A 123 1.26 22.80 1.20
CA VAL A 123 2.50 23.39 1.73
C VAL A 123 3.34 24.04 0.63
N GLU A 124 3.91 25.19 0.96
CA GLU A 124 4.83 25.95 0.12
C GLU A 124 6.27 25.83 0.67
N LEU A 125 7.21 25.38 -0.17
CA LEU A 125 8.62 25.33 0.19
C LEU A 125 9.36 26.57 -0.33
N PRO A 126 10.37 27.08 0.41
CA PRO A 126 11.10 28.27 -0.01
C PRO A 126 12.05 28.04 -1.21
N GLU A 127 12.31 26.78 -1.57
CA GLU A 127 13.15 26.42 -2.72
C GLU A 127 12.82 25.00 -3.22
N LYS A 128 13.24 24.69 -4.45
CA LYS A 128 13.20 23.33 -5.00
C LYS A 128 14.24 22.44 -4.34
N VAL A 129 13.97 21.13 -4.27
CA VAL A 129 14.82 20.13 -3.61
C VAL A 129 15.57 19.25 -4.61
N ASP A 130 16.71 18.71 -4.19
CA ASP A 130 17.52 17.80 -5.01
C ASP A 130 17.06 16.34 -4.89
N ILE A 131 16.47 15.95 -3.75
CA ILE A 131 16.00 14.58 -3.48
C ILE A 131 14.65 14.63 -2.77
N VAL A 132 13.75 13.73 -3.15
CA VAL A 132 12.50 13.46 -2.42
C VAL A 132 12.55 12.07 -1.79
N ILE A 133 12.46 12.02 -0.46
CA ILE A 133 12.39 10.80 0.33
C ILE A 133 10.99 10.63 0.90
N SER A 134 10.55 9.39 1.06
CA SER A 134 9.33 9.04 1.80
C SER A 134 9.31 7.55 2.14
N GLU A 135 8.42 7.18 3.03
CA GLU A 135 7.94 5.81 3.20
C GLU A 135 6.44 5.82 2.90
N PRO A 136 6.05 5.70 1.62
CA PRO A 136 4.65 5.80 1.20
C PRO A 136 3.98 4.43 1.00
N MET A 137 4.61 3.33 1.43
CA MET A 137 4.15 1.99 1.08
C MET A 137 3.08 1.51 2.05
N GLY A 138 1.88 1.25 1.53
CA GLY A 138 0.85 0.53 2.27
C GLY A 138 0.94 -0.98 2.06
N PHE A 139 -0.06 -1.68 2.60
CA PHE A 139 -0.32 -3.08 2.27
C PHE A 139 -0.42 -3.28 0.74
N PHE A 140 0.25 -4.33 0.25
CA PHE A 140 0.45 -4.61 -1.18
C PHE A 140 0.89 -3.36 -1.98
N LEU A 141 1.80 -2.57 -1.40
CA LEU A 141 2.41 -1.33 -1.91
C LEU A 141 1.46 -0.12 -2.00
N VAL A 142 0.24 -0.30 -2.50
CA VAL A 142 -0.64 0.80 -2.92
C VAL A 142 -1.73 1.21 -1.93
N HIS A 143 -2.02 0.37 -0.91
CA HIS A 143 -3.01 0.73 0.11
C HIS A 143 -2.65 2.07 0.79
N GLU A 144 -3.65 2.75 1.36
CA GLU A 144 -3.53 4.09 1.98
C GLU A 144 -3.29 5.24 0.98
N ARG A 145 -3.03 4.93 -0.29
CA ARG A 145 -2.87 5.87 -1.41
C ARG A 145 -1.80 6.95 -1.18
N MET A 146 -0.84 6.72 -0.29
CA MET A 146 0.23 7.67 0.03
C MET A 146 1.23 7.87 -1.12
N LEU A 147 1.30 6.93 -2.07
CA LEU A 147 2.11 7.04 -3.29
C LEU A 147 1.74 8.26 -4.15
N GLU A 148 0.46 8.65 -4.15
CA GLU A 148 -0.01 9.84 -4.86
C GLU A 148 0.60 11.11 -4.27
N THR A 149 0.55 11.24 -2.94
CA THR A 149 1.17 12.35 -2.19
C THR A 149 2.69 12.38 -2.39
N TYR A 150 3.33 11.21 -2.47
CA TYR A 150 4.77 11.11 -2.72
C TYR A 150 5.16 11.63 -4.11
N VAL A 151 4.46 11.17 -5.15
CA VAL A 151 4.66 11.60 -6.54
C VAL A 151 4.24 13.06 -6.76
N LEU A 152 3.26 13.56 -6.00
CA LEU A 152 2.90 14.97 -5.98
C LEU A 152 4.05 15.83 -5.41
N GLY A 153 4.65 15.41 -4.28
CA GLY A 153 5.80 16.07 -3.68
C GLY A 153 6.98 16.19 -4.67
N ARG A 154 7.27 15.11 -5.41
CA ARG A 154 8.22 15.12 -6.53
C ARG A 154 7.86 16.17 -7.57
N SER A 155 6.64 16.10 -8.11
CA SER A 155 6.20 16.93 -9.23
C SER A 155 6.17 18.42 -8.88
N LYS A 156 5.82 18.76 -7.63
CA LYS A 156 5.78 20.14 -7.14
C LYS A 156 7.14 20.68 -6.76
N TRP A 157 8.04 19.90 -6.15
CA TRP A 157 9.20 20.47 -5.45
C TRP A 157 10.56 20.00 -5.94
N MET A 158 10.64 18.89 -6.68
CA MET A 158 11.92 18.36 -7.13
C MET A 158 12.51 19.18 -8.29
N LYS A 159 13.83 19.38 -8.28
CA LYS A 159 14.56 19.95 -9.42
C LYS A 159 14.63 18.94 -10.58
N PRO A 160 14.79 19.41 -11.83
CA PRO A 160 15.15 18.54 -12.95
C PRO A 160 16.42 17.74 -12.62
N GLY A 161 16.38 16.42 -12.85
CA GLY A 161 17.49 15.51 -12.52
C GLY A 161 17.63 15.19 -11.02
N GLY A 162 16.66 15.57 -10.18
CA GLY A 162 16.60 15.14 -8.79
C GLY A 162 16.33 13.65 -8.63
N LEU A 163 16.58 13.12 -7.43
CA LEU A 163 16.45 11.70 -7.11
C LEU A 163 15.25 11.41 -6.21
N MET A 164 14.76 10.17 -6.28
CA MET A 164 13.68 9.67 -5.45
C MET A 164 14.10 8.42 -4.70
N PHE A 165 13.81 8.40 -3.40
CA PHE A 165 14.13 7.32 -2.49
C PHE A 165 12.86 6.96 -1.68
N PRO A 166 12.15 5.87 -2.02
CA PRO A 166 12.45 4.89 -3.07
C PRO A 166 12.23 5.42 -4.50
N SER A 167 12.91 4.82 -5.47
CA SER A 167 12.82 5.18 -6.90
C SER A 167 11.72 4.44 -7.63
N THR A 168 11.57 3.15 -7.34
CA THR A 168 10.59 2.25 -7.95
C THR A 168 9.96 1.37 -6.88
N GLY A 169 8.73 0.93 -7.13
CA GLY A 169 8.09 -0.15 -6.38
C GLY A 169 7.63 -1.24 -7.33
N THR A 170 7.92 -2.49 -7.00
CA THR A 170 7.53 -3.64 -7.82
C THR A 170 6.53 -4.47 -7.05
N MET A 171 5.32 -4.63 -7.60
CA MET A 171 4.28 -5.51 -7.08
C MET A 171 4.46 -6.90 -7.70
N PHE A 172 4.39 -7.93 -6.87
CA PHE A 172 4.53 -9.32 -7.29
C PHE A 172 3.24 -10.08 -7.08
N VAL A 173 2.89 -10.93 -8.03
CA VAL A 173 1.70 -11.79 -8.00
C VAL A 173 2.09 -13.20 -8.39
N CYS A 174 1.61 -14.21 -7.65
CA CYS A 174 1.88 -15.63 -7.94
C CYS A 174 0.72 -16.52 -7.49
N PRO A 175 0.29 -17.54 -8.25
CA PRO A 175 -0.76 -18.47 -7.82
C PRO A 175 -0.30 -19.28 -6.62
N PHE A 176 -1.22 -19.61 -5.70
CA PHE A 176 -0.92 -20.43 -4.53
C PHE A 176 -1.94 -21.53 -4.26
N THR A 177 -1.49 -22.54 -3.51
CA THR A 177 -2.33 -23.59 -2.95
C THR A 177 -2.25 -23.59 -1.41
N ASP A 178 -3.38 -23.39 -0.73
CA ASP A 178 -3.49 -23.41 0.72
C ASP A 178 -4.93 -23.77 1.10
N ASP A 179 -5.19 -25.07 1.25
CA ASP A 179 -6.53 -25.56 1.60
C ASP A 179 -6.92 -25.12 3.03
N SER A 180 -5.95 -25.05 3.94
CA SER A 180 -6.21 -24.65 5.34
C SER A 180 -6.85 -23.27 5.44
N ILE A 181 -6.29 -22.27 4.75
CA ILE A 181 -6.84 -20.91 4.81
C ILE A 181 -8.20 -20.80 4.10
N TYR A 182 -8.40 -21.58 3.02
CA TYR A 182 -9.66 -21.65 2.32
C TYR A 182 -10.75 -22.27 3.20
N GLN A 183 -10.47 -23.41 3.85
CA GLN A 183 -11.40 -24.06 4.78
C GLN A 183 -11.73 -23.17 5.98
N GLU A 184 -10.78 -22.35 6.48
CA GLU A 184 -11.06 -21.38 7.54
C GLU A 184 -12.13 -20.36 7.12
N GLN A 185 -12.04 -19.81 5.89
CA GLN A 185 -13.06 -18.89 5.40
C GLN A 185 -14.40 -19.61 5.14
N MET A 186 -14.35 -20.81 4.56
CA MET A 186 -15.55 -21.63 4.36
C MET A 186 -16.25 -22.00 5.68
N ALA A 187 -15.51 -22.22 6.76
CA ALA A 187 -16.09 -22.48 8.07
C ALA A 187 -16.85 -21.26 8.61
N LYS A 188 -16.35 -20.04 8.37
CA LYS A 188 -17.06 -18.80 8.72
C LYS A 188 -18.36 -18.65 7.91
N VAL A 189 -18.32 -18.97 6.62
CA VAL A 189 -19.53 -19.00 5.77
C VAL A 189 -20.51 -20.07 6.24
N ALA A 190 -20.02 -21.25 6.65
CA ALA A 190 -20.87 -22.37 7.06
C ALA A 190 -21.78 -22.04 8.26
N PHE A 191 -21.39 -21.07 9.11
CA PHE A 191 -22.25 -20.54 10.17
C PHE A 191 -23.61 -20.07 9.63
N TRP A 192 -23.63 -19.45 8.46
CA TRP A 192 -24.85 -18.89 7.86
C TRP A 192 -25.75 -19.95 7.22
N ARG A 193 -25.32 -21.21 7.11
CA ARG A 193 -26.14 -22.31 6.58
C ARG A 193 -27.11 -22.91 7.61
N GLN A 194 -27.15 -22.35 8.83
CA GLN A 194 -28.04 -22.83 9.89
C GLN A 194 -29.50 -22.48 9.57
N GLN A 195 -30.35 -23.50 9.51
CA GLN A 195 -31.79 -23.36 9.24
C GLN A 195 -32.63 -23.13 10.52
N ASP A 196 -32.03 -23.33 11.70
CA ASP A 196 -32.69 -23.17 13.00
C ASP A 196 -31.74 -22.55 14.04
N PHE A 197 -31.33 -21.30 13.78
CA PHE A 197 -30.59 -20.49 14.76
C PHE A 197 -31.58 -19.81 15.69
N TYR A 198 -31.93 -20.48 16.80
CA TYR A 198 -32.96 -20.03 17.74
C TYR A 198 -34.35 -19.80 17.08
N GLY A 199 -34.75 -20.66 16.15
CA GLY A 199 -36.00 -20.53 15.40
C GLY A 199 -35.90 -19.65 14.14
N LEU A 200 -34.70 -19.17 13.79
CA LEU A 200 -34.47 -18.33 12.62
C LEU A 200 -33.60 -19.07 11.58
N ASP A 201 -34.05 -19.11 10.33
CA ASP A 201 -33.26 -19.61 9.20
C ASP A 201 -32.32 -18.50 8.69
N LEU A 202 -31.02 -18.74 8.78
CA LEU A 202 -29.97 -17.81 8.34
C LEU A 202 -29.55 -18.02 6.88
N ASN A 203 -30.00 -19.10 6.24
CA ASN A 203 -29.48 -19.59 4.96
C ASN A 203 -29.66 -18.61 3.79
N CYS A 204 -30.59 -17.66 3.91
CA CYS A 204 -30.76 -16.60 2.92
C CYS A 204 -29.58 -15.61 2.82
N LEU A 205 -28.63 -15.64 3.77
CA LEU A 205 -27.46 -14.74 3.81
C LEU A 205 -26.13 -15.41 3.41
N VAL A 206 -26.17 -16.64 2.89
CA VAL A 206 -24.97 -17.42 2.56
C VAL A 206 -24.17 -16.77 1.43
N ASP A 207 -24.84 -16.21 0.42
CA ASP A 207 -24.18 -15.59 -0.73
C ASP A 207 -23.48 -14.28 -0.32
N GLU A 208 -24.11 -13.48 0.53
CA GLU A 208 -23.50 -12.28 1.13
C GLU A 208 -22.34 -12.62 2.05
N ALA A 209 -22.45 -13.71 2.82
CA ALA A 209 -21.35 -14.19 3.65
C ALA A 209 -20.15 -14.66 2.80
N MET A 210 -20.41 -15.38 1.69
CA MET A 210 -19.39 -15.75 0.72
C MET A 210 -18.70 -14.51 0.14
N GLU A 211 -19.46 -13.52 -0.34
CA GLU A 211 -18.93 -12.27 -0.87
C GLU A 211 -18.05 -11.55 0.17
N ASN A 212 -18.55 -11.39 1.40
CA ASN A 212 -17.86 -10.64 2.43
C ASN A 212 -16.59 -11.33 2.92
N HIS A 213 -16.57 -12.66 3.06
CA HIS A 213 -15.37 -13.35 3.52
C HIS A 213 -14.31 -13.52 2.42
N PHE A 214 -14.72 -13.73 1.18
CA PHE A 214 -13.78 -13.96 0.07
C PHE A 214 -13.29 -12.68 -0.59
N SER A 215 -13.93 -11.53 -0.37
CA SER A 215 -13.42 -10.22 -0.82
C SER A 215 -12.32 -9.64 0.08
N GLN A 216 -12.06 -10.25 1.24
CA GLN A 216 -11.01 -9.80 2.17
C GLN A 216 -9.65 -10.34 1.75
N PRO A 217 -8.63 -9.47 1.54
CA PRO A 217 -7.27 -9.94 1.40
C PRO A 217 -6.75 -10.43 2.76
N ILE A 218 -6.05 -11.56 2.74
CA ILE A 218 -5.51 -12.19 3.93
C ILE A 218 -4.06 -11.75 4.12
N VAL A 219 -3.82 -10.96 5.16
CA VAL A 219 -2.51 -10.42 5.54
C VAL A 219 -1.79 -11.41 6.45
N GLY A 220 -0.60 -11.84 6.07
CA GLY A 220 0.21 -12.71 6.93
C GLY A 220 1.34 -13.39 6.18
N TYR A 221 2.20 -14.06 6.93
CA TYR A 221 3.28 -14.86 6.36
C TYR A 221 2.74 -16.16 5.77
N PHE A 222 3.35 -16.59 4.68
CA PHE A 222 3.18 -17.94 4.13
C PHE A 222 4.52 -18.51 3.67
N PRO A 223 4.72 -19.84 3.73
CA PRO A 223 5.95 -20.43 3.25
C PRO A 223 5.99 -20.40 1.71
N PRO A 224 7.14 -20.11 1.07
CA PRO A 224 7.25 -20.09 -0.39
C PRO A 224 6.81 -21.39 -1.10
N SER A 225 6.77 -22.52 -0.39
CA SER A 225 6.33 -23.81 -0.91
C SER A 225 4.87 -23.85 -1.37
N ILE A 226 4.01 -22.92 -0.92
CA ILE A 226 2.62 -22.85 -1.39
C ILE A 226 2.51 -22.25 -2.80
N LEU A 227 3.56 -21.58 -3.28
CA LEU A 227 3.55 -20.93 -4.59
C LEU A 227 3.58 -21.97 -5.71
N MET A 228 2.70 -21.78 -6.69
CA MET A 228 2.46 -22.73 -7.78
C MET A 228 3.16 -22.33 -9.08
N SER A 229 3.90 -21.22 -9.11
CA SER A 229 4.72 -20.81 -10.25
C SER A 229 6.14 -20.49 -9.78
N ALA A 230 7.13 -20.85 -10.57
CA ALA A 230 8.54 -20.49 -10.30
C ALA A 230 8.81 -19.00 -10.55
N THR A 231 8.04 -18.38 -11.44
CA THR A 231 8.21 -16.98 -11.83
C THR A 231 6.95 -16.21 -11.43
N PRO A 232 7.03 -15.29 -10.45
CA PRO A 232 5.95 -14.36 -10.18
C PRO A 232 5.84 -13.33 -11.31
N ILE A 233 4.63 -12.82 -11.51
CA ILE A 233 4.40 -11.65 -12.36
C ILE A 233 4.86 -10.42 -11.60
N GLN A 234 5.49 -9.49 -12.33
CA GLN A 234 6.03 -8.25 -11.78
C GLN A 234 5.32 -7.07 -12.45
N HIS A 235 4.81 -6.15 -11.65
CA HIS A 235 4.28 -4.88 -12.10
C HIS A 235 5.06 -3.75 -11.45
N VAL A 236 5.76 -2.95 -12.24
CA VAL A 236 6.67 -1.91 -11.76
C VAL A 236 6.00 -0.55 -11.82
N LEU A 237 5.91 0.11 -10.67
CA LEU A 237 5.52 1.50 -10.53
C LEU A 237 6.79 2.35 -10.45
N ASP A 238 7.05 3.14 -11.49
CA ASP A 238 8.22 4.03 -11.54
C ASP A 238 7.88 5.41 -10.97
N PHE A 239 8.19 5.60 -9.68
CA PHE A 239 7.87 6.84 -8.97
C PHE A 239 8.61 8.05 -9.54
N ARG A 240 9.64 7.88 -10.38
CA ARG A 240 10.39 8.98 -11.00
C ARG A 240 9.64 9.63 -12.15
N SER A 241 8.78 8.87 -12.85
CA SER A 241 8.06 9.33 -14.04
C SER A 241 6.54 9.29 -13.93
N MET A 242 5.99 8.37 -13.13
CA MET A 242 4.54 8.15 -13.02
C MET A 242 3.83 9.41 -12.51
N THR A 243 2.61 9.64 -12.95
CA THR A 243 1.73 10.75 -12.56
C THR A 243 0.70 10.29 -11.52
N VAL A 244 0.03 11.24 -10.86
CA VAL A 244 -1.00 10.93 -9.85
C VAL A 244 -2.17 10.16 -10.48
N ASP A 245 -2.60 10.55 -11.68
CA ASP A 245 -3.75 9.95 -12.35
C ASP A 245 -3.53 8.47 -12.70
N GLU A 246 -2.29 8.06 -12.96
CA GLU A 246 -1.93 6.67 -13.23
C GLU A 246 -2.12 5.74 -12.01
N PHE A 247 -2.24 6.28 -10.79
CA PHE A 247 -2.61 5.50 -9.61
C PHE A 247 -4.11 5.27 -9.48
N HIS A 248 -4.97 6.01 -10.18
CA HIS A 248 -6.41 5.87 -10.03
C HIS A 248 -6.92 4.55 -10.59
N THR A 249 -6.34 4.10 -11.70
CA THR A 249 -6.64 2.80 -12.30
C THR A 249 -5.45 2.26 -13.05
N PHE A 250 -5.17 0.97 -12.88
CA PHE A 250 -4.12 0.27 -13.59
C PHE A 250 -4.40 -1.24 -13.62
N ASP A 251 -3.73 -1.92 -14.54
CA ASP A 251 -3.91 -3.34 -14.81
C ASP A 251 -2.62 -4.12 -14.57
N ILE A 252 -2.75 -5.28 -13.95
CA ILE A 252 -1.67 -6.29 -13.85
C ILE A 252 -2.11 -7.54 -14.61
N PRO A 253 -1.78 -7.63 -15.92
CA PRO A 253 -2.00 -8.86 -16.67
C PRO A 253 -1.06 -9.94 -16.16
N PHE A 254 -1.56 -11.16 -15.99
CA PHE A 254 -0.76 -12.28 -15.50
C PHE A 254 -0.87 -13.48 -16.42
N ARG A 255 0.22 -14.25 -16.51
CA ARG A 255 0.28 -15.57 -17.15
C ARG A 255 1.32 -16.43 -16.42
N PHE A 256 0.86 -17.49 -15.78
CA PHE A 256 1.62 -18.39 -14.95
C PHE A 256 1.64 -19.79 -15.53
N GLU A 257 2.82 -20.40 -15.65
CA GLU A 257 2.93 -21.85 -15.84
C GLU A 257 2.97 -22.52 -14.46
N CYS A 258 2.01 -23.38 -14.17
CA CYS A 258 1.94 -24.09 -12.90
C CYS A 258 3.02 -25.16 -12.80
N ASN A 259 3.87 -25.12 -11.77
CA ASN A 259 4.95 -26.09 -11.59
C ASN A 259 4.50 -27.39 -10.88
N GLN A 260 3.26 -27.44 -10.39
CA GLN A 260 2.69 -28.56 -9.63
C GLN A 260 1.20 -28.79 -9.94
N THR A 261 0.75 -30.03 -9.76
CA THR A 261 -0.68 -30.38 -9.80
C THR A 261 -1.29 -30.17 -8.43
N ALA A 262 -2.22 -29.22 -8.28
CA ALA A 262 -2.91 -28.94 -7.02
C ALA A 262 -4.21 -28.15 -7.27
N ILE A 263 -4.93 -27.87 -6.20
CA ILE A 263 -6.01 -26.88 -6.22
C ILE A 263 -5.42 -25.48 -6.01
N MET A 264 -5.59 -24.60 -7.00
CA MET A 264 -5.25 -23.18 -6.90
C MET A 264 -6.35 -22.46 -6.11
N HIS A 265 -5.99 -21.95 -4.95
CA HIS A 265 -6.92 -21.29 -4.04
C HIS A 265 -6.96 -19.78 -4.23
N GLY A 266 -5.98 -19.19 -4.92
CA GLY A 266 -5.87 -17.74 -5.03
C GLY A 266 -4.55 -17.25 -5.61
N LEU A 267 -4.33 -15.94 -5.46
CA LEU A 267 -3.10 -15.24 -5.80
C LEU A 267 -2.42 -14.70 -4.54
N ALA A 268 -1.14 -15.03 -4.39
CA ALA A 268 -0.24 -14.53 -3.37
C ALA A 268 0.45 -13.27 -3.90
N CYS A 269 0.64 -12.29 -3.03
CA CYS A 269 1.05 -10.95 -3.39
C CYS A 269 2.04 -10.38 -2.38
N TRP A 270 3.07 -9.70 -2.87
CA TRP A 270 4.08 -9.00 -2.07
C TRP A 270 4.67 -7.86 -2.91
N PHE A 271 5.63 -7.11 -2.35
CA PHE A 271 6.29 -6.04 -3.10
C PHE A 271 7.77 -5.89 -2.74
N THR A 272 8.49 -5.19 -3.62
CA THR A 272 9.80 -4.62 -3.30
C THR A 272 9.78 -3.12 -3.59
N VAL A 273 10.68 -2.38 -2.97
CA VAL A 273 11.02 -1.02 -3.41
C VAL A 273 12.53 -0.89 -3.57
N ASP A 274 12.94 -0.21 -4.64
CA ASP A 274 14.34 -0.04 -4.98
C ASP A 274 14.76 1.41 -4.76
N PHE A 275 15.86 1.59 -4.02
CA PHE A 275 16.54 2.86 -3.81
C PHE A 275 17.70 2.95 -4.79
N ILE A 276 17.45 3.51 -5.97
CA ILE A 276 18.43 3.60 -7.06
C ILE A 276 19.26 4.88 -6.87
N GLY A 277 20.36 4.78 -6.13
CA GLY A 277 21.32 5.87 -5.97
C GLY A 277 22.50 5.77 -6.93
N THR A 278 23.37 6.79 -6.89
CA THR A 278 24.55 6.87 -7.76
C THR A 278 25.57 5.78 -7.47
N ALA A 279 25.73 5.40 -6.20
CA ALA A 279 26.77 4.45 -5.77
C ALA A 279 26.25 3.01 -5.69
N ALA A 280 25.00 2.82 -5.28
CA ALA A 280 24.40 1.51 -5.09
C ALA A 280 22.87 1.55 -5.25
N THR A 281 22.32 0.44 -5.75
CA THR A 281 20.90 0.13 -5.60
C THR A 281 20.69 -0.73 -4.36
N VAL A 282 19.86 -0.25 -3.44
CA VAL A 282 19.44 -1.00 -2.24
C VAL A 282 17.97 -1.39 -2.41
N VAL A 283 17.61 -2.61 -2.01
CA VAL A 283 16.23 -3.13 -2.14
C VAL A 283 15.66 -3.41 -0.75
N LEU A 284 14.44 -2.94 -0.51
CA LEU A 284 13.60 -3.40 0.58
C LEU A 284 12.59 -4.39 0.00
N SER A 285 12.57 -5.61 0.54
CA SER A 285 11.69 -6.68 0.07
C SER A 285 10.72 -7.11 1.15
N THR A 286 9.48 -7.39 0.75
CA THR A 286 8.47 -8.08 1.57
C THR A 286 8.20 -9.49 1.05
N GLY A 287 9.10 -10.02 0.21
CA GLY A 287 8.96 -11.35 -0.38
C GLY A 287 8.94 -12.48 0.66
N PRO A 288 8.31 -13.62 0.34
CA PRO A 288 8.15 -14.74 1.28
C PRO A 288 9.46 -15.49 1.59
N TRP A 289 10.55 -15.18 0.89
CA TRP A 289 11.90 -15.71 1.15
C TRP A 289 12.72 -14.82 2.08
N ASP A 290 12.27 -13.58 2.29
CA ASP A 290 13.03 -12.56 3.02
C ASP A 290 12.63 -12.51 4.50
N THR A 291 13.41 -11.76 5.28
CA THR A 291 13.05 -11.50 6.68
C THR A 291 11.74 -10.73 6.75
N GLY A 292 10.84 -11.18 7.62
CA GLY A 292 9.52 -10.59 7.78
C GLY A 292 9.55 -9.11 8.14
N THR A 293 8.59 -8.37 7.59
CA THR A 293 8.33 -6.95 7.85
C THR A 293 6.89 -6.80 8.36
N HIS A 294 6.55 -5.63 8.93
CA HIS A 294 5.19 -5.36 9.40
C HIS A 294 4.13 -5.32 8.28
N TRP A 295 4.54 -5.26 7.00
CA TRP A 295 3.62 -5.36 5.86
C TRP A 295 3.18 -6.79 5.56
N TYR A 296 3.92 -7.80 6.06
CA TYR A 296 3.69 -9.21 5.74
C TYR A 296 3.63 -9.46 4.22
N GLN A 297 2.93 -10.52 3.82
CA GLN A 297 2.46 -10.72 2.45
C GLN A 297 0.92 -10.73 2.43
N CYS A 298 0.37 -10.80 1.22
CA CYS A 298 -1.06 -10.82 0.93
C CYS A 298 -1.45 -12.12 0.23
N ARG A 299 -2.61 -12.68 0.55
CA ARG A 299 -3.27 -13.75 -0.22
C ARG A 299 -4.69 -13.31 -0.57
N MET A 300 -5.00 -13.31 -1.86
CA MET A 300 -6.33 -13.04 -2.41
C MET A 300 -6.97 -14.35 -2.85
N LEU A 301 -8.05 -14.77 -2.19
CA LEU A 301 -8.70 -16.04 -2.48
C LEU A 301 -9.58 -15.96 -3.72
N LEU A 302 -9.70 -17.08 -4.43
CA LEU A 302 -10.80 -17.35 -5.35
C LEU A 302 -12.01 -17.86 -4.56
N LYS A 303 -13.21 -17.42 -4.91
CA LYS A 303 -14.46 -17.98 -4.35
C LYS A 303 -14.58 -19.47 -4.65
N GLN A 304 -14.26 -19.82 -5.90
CA GLN A 304 -14.21 -21.19 -6.38
C GLN A 304 -12.75 -21.53 -6.77
N PRO A 305 -12.04 -22.34 -5.96
CA PRO A 305 -10.71 -22.80 -6.29
C PRO A 305 -10.70 -23.62 -7.57
N ILE A 306 -9.58 -23.57 -8.29
CA ILE A 306 -9.45 -24.19 -9.61
C ILE A 306 -8.46 -25.36 -9.52
N ALA A 307 -8.85 -26.54 -9.98
CA ALA A 307 -7.91 -27.65 -10.13
C ALA A 307 -6.99 -27.39 -11.32
N VAL A 308 -5.68 -27.38 -11.08
CA VAL A 308 -4.66 -27.18 -12.11
C VAL A 308 -3.65 -28.33 -12.09
N ASN A 309 -3.23 -28.76 -13.27
CA ASN A 309 -2.17 -29.74 -13.46
C ASN A 309 -0.83 -29.04 -13.65
N ARG A 310 0.25 -29.74 -13.32
CA ARG A 310 1.60 -29.33 -13.69
C ARG A 310 1.70 -29.02 -15.19
N SER A 311 2.41 -27.94 -15.51
CA SER A 311 2.61 -27.37 -16.84
C SER A 311 1.34 -26.78 -17.48
N GLN A 312 0.19 -26.77 -16.80
CA GLN A 312 -0.94 -25.96 -17.25
C GLN A 312 -0.65 -24.47 -17.05
N THR A 313 -1.21 -23.65 -17.92
CA THR A 313 -1.08 -22.21 -17.85
C THR A 313 -2.37 -21.58 -17.31
N VAL A 314 -2.23 -20.69 -16.34
CA VAL A 314 -3.29 -19.82 -15.82
C VAL A 314 -2.92 -18.39 -16.15
N PHE A 315 -3.82 -17.62 -16.74
CA PHE A 315 -3.63 -16.20 -17.05
C PHE A 315 -4.84 -15.38 -16.65
N GLY A 316 -4.82 -14.09 -16.92
CA GLY A 316 -5.85 -13.16 -16.47
C GLY A 316 -5.34 -11.74 -16.31
N ASN A 317 -6.10 -10.96 -15.56
CA ASN A 317 -5.81 -9.58 -15.22
C ASN A 317 -6.27 -9.25 -13.80
N LEU A 318 -5.52 -8.38 -13.12
CA LEU A 318 -5.98 -7.69 -11.91
C LEU A 318 -6.23 -6.24 -12.27
N HIS A 319 -7.49 -5.83 -12.26
CA HIS A 319 -7.88 -4.45 -12.51
C HIS A 319 -8.01 -3.70 -11.19
N PHE A 320 -7.15 -2.71 -10.97
CA PHE A 320 -7.16 -1.88 -9.78
C PHE A 320 -7.99 -0.62 -10.04
N THR A 321 -8.85 -0.28 -9.09
CA THR A 321 -9.58 0.98 -9.08
C THR A 321 -9.48 1.61 -7.70
N ALA A 322 -8.87 2.81 -7.63
CA ALA A 322 -8.79 3.57 -6.40
C ALA A 322 -10.19 3.98 -5.93
N ASN A 323 -10.44 3.91 -4.63
CA ASN A 323 -11.74 4.22 -4.04
C ASN A 323 -11.65 5.30 -2.96
N ASN A 324 -12.82 5.73 -2.50
CA ASN A 324 -12.97 6.82 -1.52
C ASN A 324 -12.60 6.41 -0.08
N LYS A 325 -12.20 5.14 0.14
CA LYS A 325 -11.71 4.65 1.44
C LYS A 325 -10.18 4.67 1.51
N PHE A 326 -9.53 5.51 0.69
CA PHE A 326 -8.07 5.61 0.60
C PHE A 326 -7.41 4.25 0.28
N SER A 327 -8.04 3.49 -0.62
CA SER A 327 -7.66 2.11 -0.93
C SER A 327 -8.06 1.75 -2.37
N TYR A 328 -8.01 0.45 -2.70
CA TYR A 328 -8.32 -0.09 -4.01
C TYR A 328 -9.36 -1.21 -3.93
N ASP A 329 -10.28 -1.21 -4.89
CA ASP A 329 -11.01 -2.41 -5.27
C ASP A 329 -10.24 -3.09 -6.41
N ILE A 330 -10.05 -4.39 -6.30
CA ILE A 330 -9.26 -5.20 -7.24
C ILE A 330 -10.20 -6.24 -7.85
N ASN A 331 -10.54 -6.04 -9.12
CA ASN A 331 -11.31 -7.02 -9.87
C ASN A 331 -10.34 -8.05 -10.45
N MET A 332 -10.46 -9.30 -9.97
CA MET A 332 -9.68 -10.42 -10.47
C MET A 332 -10.41 -11.08 -11.61
N GLU A 333 -9.77 -11.03 -12.78
CA GLU A 333 -10.20 -11.63 -14.01
C GLU A 333 -9.19 -12.70 -14.41
N GLY A 334 -9.64 -13.88 -14.82
CA GLY A 334 -8.77 -15.00 -15.15
C GLY A 334 -9.15 -15.63 -16.48
N THR A 335 -8.17 -16.07 -17.26
CA THR A 335 -8.31 -16.87 -18.48
C THR A 335 -7.24 -17.97 -18.54
N SER A 336 -7.51 -19.11 -19.17
CA SER A 336 -6.47 -20.06 -19.60
C SER A 336 -6.76 -20.33 -21.09
N ASP A 337 -5.80 -20.79 -21.88
CA ASP A 337 -5.97 -20.97 -23.33
C ASP A 337 -4.84 -21.81 -23.88
N LYS A 338 -5.21 -22.56 -24.93
CA LYS A 338 -4.35 -22.87 -26.06
C LYS A 338 -4.16 -21.63 -26.93
N MET A 339 -2.89 -21.32 -27.19
CA MET A 339 -2.34 -20.51 -28.27
C MET A 339 -3.36 -19.97 -29.31
N ILE A 340 -3.85 -18.75 -29.11
CA ILE A 340 -4.46 -17.94 -30.19
C ILE A 340 -3.36 -17.03 -30.74
N ILE A 341 -2.95 -17.30 -31.98
CA ILE A 341 -2.12 -16.38 -32.77
C ILE A 341 -2.96 -15.12 -32.99
N MET A 342 -2.49 -13.99 -32.49
CA MET A 342 -3.10 -12.68 -32.67
C MET A 342 -3.32 -12.36 -34.16
N THR A 343 -4.58 -12.21 -34.56
CA THR A 343 -4.97 -11.25 -35.58
C THR A 343 -6.26 -10.54 -35.16
N GLY A 344 -6.09 -9.42 -34.45
CA GLY A 344 -7.06 -8.33 -34.36
C GLY A 344 -8.32 -8.56 -33.52
N TRP A 345 -8.83 -7.44 -33.00
CA TRP A 345 -10.11 -7.23 -32.31
C TRP A 345 -10.06 -7.20 -30.78
N ILE A 346 -10.04 -5.96 -30.28
CA ILE A 346 -10.46 -5.54 -28.94
C ILE A 346 -11.98 -5.48 -28.99
N GLY A 347 -12.66 -6.32 -28.20
CA GLY A 347 -14.08 -6.20 -27.88
C GLY A 347 -14.22 -5.80 -26.43
N LEU A 348 -14.78 -4.62 -26.18
CA LEU A 348 -15.35 -4.26 -24.88
C LEU A 348 -16.49 -5.23 -24.59
N PHE A 349 -16.37 -6.02 -23.53
CA PHE A 349 -17.48 -6.78 -22.96
C PHE A 349 -17.79 -6.22 -21.58
N ASP A 350 -19.02 -5.73 -21.43
CA ASP A 350 -19.60 -5.41 -20.13
C ASP A 350 -19.64 -6.68 -19.28
N GLY A 351 -18.99 -6.62 -18.11
CA GLY A 351 -19.26 -7.43 -16.92
C GLY A 351 -19.49 -8.92 -17.12
N GLU A 352 -18.41 -9.68 -17.31
CA GLU A 352 -18.19 -11.06 -16.84
C GLU A 352 -16.93 -11.62 -17.52
N CYS A 353 -15.92 -12.02 -16.74
CA CYS A 353 -14.67 -12.58 -17.27
C CYS A 353 -14.61 -14.10 -17.11
N VAL A 354 -14.19 -14.80 -18.18
CA VAL A 354 -14.38 -16.24 -18.41
C VAL A 354 -13.03 -16.96 -18.47
N VAL A 355 -12.72 -17.89 -17.55
CA VAL A 355 -11.49 -18.72 -17.63
C VAL A 355 -11.67 -20.03 -18.43
N ILE A 356 -10.88 -20.25 -19.49
CA ILE A 356 -11.00 -21.40 -20.41
C ILE A 356 -9.87 -22.43 -20.23
N LEU A 357 -10.00 -23.44 -19.36
CA LEU A 357 -8.99 -24.52 -19.28
C LEU A 357 -9.20 -25.54 -20.41
N ASP A 358 -8.10 -26.12 -20.89
CA ASP A 358 -7.99 -26.97 -22.08
C ASP A 358 -9.15 -28.00 -22.21
N GLY A 359 -10.18 -27.66 -23.00
CA GLY A 359 -11.33 -28.52 -23.29
C GLY A 359 -12.49 -28.53 -22.27
N THR A 360 -12.39 -27.82 -21.14
CA THR A 360 -13.47 -27.62 -20.16
C THR A 360 -13.32 -26.24 -19.51
N SER A 361 -14.22 -25.31 -19.80
CA SER A 361 -14.23 -23.97 -19.20
C SER A 361 -14.56 -24.03 -17.71
N ILE A 362 -13.63 -23.61 -16.85
CA ILE A 362 -13.84 -23.43 -15.41
C ILE A 362 -13.40 -22.01 -15.08
N SER A 363 -14.36 -21.09 -14.97
CA SER A 363 -14.12 -19.70 -14.62
C SER A 363 -14.19 -19.48 -13.11
N SER A 364 -13.35 -18.57 -12.61
CA SER A 364 -13.46 -18.03 -11.25
C SER A 364 -13.08 -16.57 -11.30
N ALA A 365 -13.92 -15.73 -10.72
CA ALA A 365 -13.73 -14.30 -10.61
C ALA A 365 -13.99 -13.87 -9.18
N ASN A 366 -13.34 -12.81 -8.75
CA ASN A 366 -13.56 -12.25 -7.43
C ASN A 366 -13.25 -10.75 -7.42
N THR A 367 -13.92 -10.01 -6.55
CA THR A 367 -13.61 -8.61 -6.27
C THR A 367 -13.00 -8.55 -4.87
N ILE A 368 -11.74 -8.17 -4.79
CA ILE A 368 -11.02 -8.00 -3.53
C ILE A 368 -11.08 -6.54 -3.12
N ARG A 369 -11.36 -6.28 -1.84
CA ARG A 369 -11.43 -4.94 -1.25
C ARG A 369 -10.20 -4.75 -0.39
N LEU A 370 -9.21 -4.00 -0.88
CA LEU A 370 -7.90 -3.90 -0.23
C LEU A 370 -7.95 -3.25 1.16
N GLN A 371 -9.03 -2.53 1.46
CA GLN A 371 -9.33 -1.93 2.77
C GLN A 371 -9.87 -2.93 3.80
N ASP A 372 -10.46 -4.04 3.38
CA ASP A 372 -11.15 -4.98 4.27
C ASP A 372 -10.17 -6.10 4.69
N GLN A 373 -8.95 -5.72 5.07
CA GLN A 373 -7.87 -6.65 5.40
C GLN A 373 -8.21 -7.54 6.59
N MET A 374 -7.88 -8.83 6.47
CA MET A 374 -7.94 -9.78 7.57
C MET A 374 -6.52 -10.25 7.92
N TYR A 375 -6.08 -10.00 9.16
CA TYR A 375 -4.77 -10.46 9.63
C TYR A 375 -4.83 -11.92 10.08
N HIS A 376 -4.04 -12.75 9.43
CA HIS A 376 -3.79 -14.15 9.79
C HIS A 376 -2.39 -14.26 10.40
N TYR A 377 -2.32 -13.98 11.70
CA TYR A 377 -1.10 -14.17 12.49
C TYR A 377 -0.90 -15.68 12.69
N MET A 378 -0.12 -16.31 11.82
CA MET A 378 0.46 -17.60 12.19
C MET A 378 1.30 -17.35 13.43
N HIS A 379 0.99 -18.02 14.55
CA HIS A 379 1.98 -18.20 15.60
C HIS A 379 3.19 -18.82 14.91
N ASN A 380 4.28 -18.06 14.78
CA ASN A 380 5.56 -18.65 14.40
C ASN A 380 5.77 -19.81 15.37
N ALA A 381 5.78 -21.04 14.85
CA ALA A 381 6.43 -22.12 15.56
C ALA A 381 7.88 -21.66 15.75
N ALA A 382 8.28 -21.61 17.01
CA ALA A 382 9.55 -21.12 17.51
C ALA A 382 10.77 -21.70 16.79
#